data_AF-A0A060CBP4-F1
#
_entry.id   AF-A0A060CBP4-F1
#
_cell.length_a   1.000
_cell.length_b   1.000
_cell.length_c   1.000
_cell.angle_alpha   90.00
_cell.angle_beta   90.00
_cell.angle_gamma   90.00
#
_symmetry.space_group_name_H-M   'P 1'
#
loop_
_entity.id
_entity.type
_entity.pdbx_description
1 polymer ?
#
loop_
_entity_poly.entity_id
_entity_poly.type
_entity_poly.pdbx_seq_one_letter_code
_entity_poly.pdbx_strand_id
1 'polypeptide(L)'
;MASGAIVFSYLYVTTEIPQPEKIAMAEKTTVYYADGTTAIGTFGEQNRQIISCSTLPSYVGQAVVASENRSFYTDNGIDLK
;
A
#
# COMPACT_ATOMS: atom_id res chain seq x y z
N MET A 1 26.74 28.21 9.40
CA MET A 1 26.06 27.14 10.17
C MET A 1 24.59 27.48 10.45
N ALA A 2 24.25 28.65 11.00
CA ALA A 2 22.86 29.02 11.30
C ALA A 2 21.93 29.06 10.07
N SER A 3 22.41 29.52 8.91
CA SER A 3 21.63 29.57 7.67
C SER A 3 21.18 28.20 7.16
N GLY A 4 22.03 27.17 7.27
CA GLY A 4 21.70 25.80 6.85
C GLY A 4 20.61 25.17 7.73
N ALA A 5 20.65 25.42 9.05
CA ALA A 5 19.63 24.94 9.97
C ALA A 5 18.26 25.60 9.70
N ILE A 6 18.25 26.90 9.39
CA ILE A 6 17.01 27.62 9.05
C ILE A 6 16.40 27.09 7.75
N VAL A 7 17.21 26.90 6.71
CA VAL A 7 16.75 26.35 5.42
C VAL A 7 16.23 24.93 5.60
N PHE A 8 16.93 24.09 6.37
CA PHE A 8 16.49 22.73 6.66
C PHE A 8 15.15 22.71 7.41
N SER A 9 15.00 23.51 8.48
CA SER A 9 13.76 23.58 9.25
C SER A 9 12.58 24.10 8.43
N TYR A 10 12.82 25.10 7.57
CA TYR A 10 11.80 25.62 6.65
C TYR A 10 11.31 24.51 5.71
N LEU A 11 12.24 23.84 5.01
CA LEU A 11 11.89 22.75 4.09
C LEU A 11 11.21 21.58 4.81
N TYR A 12 11.67 21.21 6.01
CA TYR A 12 11.08 20.11 6.77
C TYR A 12 9.61 20.36 7.12
N VAL A 13 9.26 21.58 7.55
CA VAL A 13 7.89 21.93 7.95
C VAL A 13 6.98 22.15 6.74
N THR A 14 7.52 22.63 5.61
CA THR A 14 6.73 22.89 4.39
C THR A 14 6.64 21.69 3.46
N THR A 15 7.42 20.62 3.69
CA THR A 15 7.34 19.42 2.86
C THR A 15 6.05 18.68 3.15
N GLU A 16 5.17 18.62 2.16
CA GLU A 16 3.94 17.85 2.27
C GLU A 16 4.25 16.35 2.35
N ILE A 17 3.77 15.70 3.41
CA ILE A 17 3.79 14.25 3.50
C ILE A 17 2.56 13.74 2.73
N PRO A 18 2.72 12.98 1.65
CA PRO A 18 1.59 12.43 0.93
C PRO A 18 0.80 11.49 1.85
N GLN A 19 -0.52 11.62 1.80
CA GLN A 19 -1.43 10.76 2.56
C GLN A 19 -1.19 9.29 2.18
N PRO A 20 -1.01 8.38 3.16
CA PRO A 20 -0.69 6.97 2.89
C PRO A 20 -1.70 6.32 1.95
N GLU A 21 -2.98 6.69 2.05
CA GLU A 21 -4.06 6.13 1.23
C GLU A 21 -3.88 6.46 -0.26
N LYS A 22 -3.28 7.61 -0.60
CA LYS A 22 -3.01 8.01 -1.99
C LYS A 22 -1.95 7.14 -2.67
N ILE A 23 -1.02 6.57 -1.91
CA ILE A 23 0.05 5.71 -2.43
C ILE A 23 -0.33 4.23 -2.26
N ALA A 24 -0.87 3.88 -1.09
CA ALA A 24 -1.19 2.50 -0.72
C ALA A 24 -2.41 1.95 -1.44
N MET A 25 -3.24 2.80 -2.08
CA MET A 25 -4.38 2.37 -2.90
C MET A 25 -4.17 2.64 -4.38
N ALA A 26 -2.95 2.99 -4.81
CA ALA A 26 -2.65 3.11 -6.23
C ALA A 26 -2.81 1.74 -6.91
N GLU A 27 -3.71 1.69 -7.89
CA GLU A 27 -3.99 0.54 -8.75
C GLU A 27 -3.78 0.94 -10.21
N LYS A 28 -3.67 -0.06 -11.09
CA LYS A 28 -3.78 0.18 -12.52
C LYS A 28 -5.23 0.41 -12.91
N THR A 29 -5.49 1.49 -13.64
CA THR A 29 -6.76 1.72 -14.32
C THR A 29 -6.84 0.86 -15.57
N THR A 30 -7.85 0.01 -15.69
CA THR A 30 -8.09 -0.80 -16.90
C THR A 30 -9.23 -0.19 -17.71
N VAL A 31 -9.00 0.03 -19.01
CA VAL A 31 -10.01 0.52 -19.95
C VAL A 31 -10.51 -0.63 -20.80
N TYR A 32 -11.83 -0.73 -20.99
CA TYR A 32 -12.50 -1.80 -21.73
C TYR A 32 -13.18 -1.29 -23.00
N TYR A 33 -13.37 -2.17 -23.98
CA TYR A 33 -14.22 -1.92 -25.14
C TYR A 33 -15.69 -1.81 -24.70
N ALA A 34 -16.58 -1.45 -25.65
CA ALA A 34 -18.00 -1.27 -25.37
C ALA A 34 -18.73 -2.53 -24.84
N ASP A 35 -18.11 -3.71 -24.96
CA ASP A 35 -18.61 -4.96 -24.38
C ASP A 35 -18.40 -5.06 -22.85
N GLY A 36 -17.59 -4.18 -22.27
CA GLY A 36 -17.27 -4.15 -20.84
C GLY A 36 -16.35 -5.27 -20.36
N THR A 37 -15.90 -6.17 -21.24
CA THR A 37 -15.11 -7.36 -20.87
C THR A 37 -13.76 -7.42 -21.56
N THR A 38 -13.66 -6.92 -22.80
CA THR A 38 -12.41 -6.95 -23.55
C THR A 38 -11.57 -5.75 -23.16
N ALA A 39 -10.39 -6.00 -22.57
CA ALA A 39 -9.49 -4.93 -22.15
C ALA A 39 -8.81 -4.29 -23.37
N ILE A 40 -8.87 -2.95 -23.46
CA ILE A 40 -8.09 -2.13 -24.40
C ILE A 40 -6.66 -1.98 -23.88
N GLY A 41 -6.51 -1.78 -22.57
CA GLY A 41 -5.21 -1.60 -21.93
C GLY A 41 -5.29 -1.16 -20.48
N THR A 42 -4.13 -1.06 -19.85
CA THR A 42 -3.95 -0.66 -18.45
C THR A 42 -3.06 0.57 -18.32
N PHE A 43 -3.41 1.50 -17.44
CA PHE A 43 -2.66 2.71 -17.15
C PHE A 43 -2.30 2.76 -15.66
N GLY A 44 -1.05 3.10 -15.35
CA GLY A 44 -0.54 3.18 -13.99
C GLY A 44 0.88 2.60 -13.89
N GLU A 45 1.76 3.28 -13.16
CA GLU A 45 3.17 2.89 -13.03
C GLU A 45 3.33 1.57 -12.27
N GLN A 46 2.49 1.35 -11.26
CA GLN A 46 2.61 0.23 -10.34
C GLN A 46 1.85 -1.00 -10.84
N ASN A 47 2.48 -2.17 -10.87
CA ASN A 47 1.80 -3.42 -11.24
C ASN A 47 1.04 -4.00 -10.05
N ARG A 48 -0.09 -3.38 -9.69
CA ARG A 48 -0.90 -3.76 -8.53
C ARG A 48 -2.37 -3.91 -8.88
N GLN A 49 -2.98 -4.95 -8.31
CA GLN A 49 -4.41 -5.24 -8.36
C GLN A 49 -4.88 -5.64 -6.96
N ILE A 50 -5.90 -4.96 -6.45
CA ILE A 50 -6.61 -5.32 -5.22
C ILE A 50 -7.53 -6.50 -5.54
N ILE A 51 -7.43 -7.53 -4.72
CA ILE A 51 -8.29 -8.71 -4.77
C ILE A 51 -8.89 -8.95 -3.39
N SER A 52 -10.04 -9.62 -3.33
CA SER A 52 -10.55 -10.14 -2.06
C SER A 52 -9.67 -11.29 -1.58
N CYS A 53 -9.32 -11.33 -0.29
CA CYS A 53 -8.60 -12.46 0.29
C CYS A 53 -9.35 -13.80 0.12
N SER A 54 -10.67 -13.77 -0.10
CA SER A 54 -11.48 -14.97 -0.34
C SER A 54 -11.18 -15.68 -1.66
N THR A 55 -10.50 -15.02 -2.61
CA THR A 55 -10.10 -15.64 -3.89
C THR A 55 -8.82 -16.46 -3.76
N LEU A 56 -8.08 -16.29 -2.66
CA LEU A 56 -6.82 -16.97 -2.42
C LEU A 56 -7.06 -18.32 -1.71
N PRO A 57 -6.25 -19.35 -2.04
CA PRO A 57 -6.19 -20.56 -1.23
C PRO A 57 -5.82 -20.23 0.22
N SER A 58 -6.38 -20.97 1.18
CA SER A 58 -6.18 -20.73 2.62
C SER A 58 -4.70 -20.72 3.04
N TYR A 59 -3.88 -21.54 2.38
CA TYR A 59 -2.45 -21.64 2.69
C TYR A 59 -1.66 -20.38 2.34
N VAL A 60 -2.14 -19.51 1.44
CA VAL A 60 -1.41 -18.30 1.03
C VAL A 60 -1.37 -17.31 2.19
N GLY A 61 -2.53 -17.01 2.79
CA GLY A 61 -2.59 -16.15 3.97
C GLY A 61 -1.85 -16.74 5.16
N GLN A 62 -1.97 -18.04 5.37
CA GLN A 62 -1.25 -18.75 6.45
C GLN A 62 0.26 -18.67 6.29
N ALA A 63 0.79 -18.77 5.07
CA ALA A 63 2.22 -18.67 4.81
C ALA A 63 2.78 -17.28 5.17
N VAL A 64 2.07 -16.22 4.78
CA VAL A 64 2.45 -14.83 5.12
C VAL A 64 2.37 -14.59 6.63
N VAL A 65 1.30 -15.05 7.27
CA VAL A 65 1.16 -14.96 8.74
C VAL A 65 2.30 -15.73 9.43
N ALA A 66 2.62 -16.93 8.97
CA ALA A 66 3.70 -17.73 9.57
C ALA A 66 5.09 -17.10 9.41
N SER A 67 5.33 -16.32 8.35
CA SER A 67 6.60 -15.63 8.11
C SER A 67 6.71 -14.30 8.86
N GLU A 68 5.64 -13.50 8.90
CA GLU A 68 5.65 -12.15 9.47
C GLU A 68 5.31 -12.13 10.97
N ASN A 69 4.25 -12.85 11.37
CA ASN A 69 3.79 -12.87 12.76
C ASN A 69 2.93 -14.12 13.04
N ARG A 70 3.53 -15.15 13.67
CA ARG A 70 2.81 -16.40 13.97
C ARG A 70 1.66 -16.25 14.95
N SER A 71 1.71 -15.23 15.82
CA SER A 71 0.65 -14.96 16.80
C SER A 71 -0.43 -14.02 16.27
N PHE A 72 -0.38 -13.61 14.99
CA PHE A 72 -1.22 -12.56 14.40
C PHE A 72 -2.71 -12.64 14.75
N TYR A 73 -3.28 -13.84 14.82
CA TYR A 73 -4.71 -14.02 15.12
C TYR A 73 -5.06 -13.97 16.62
N THR A 74 -4.04 -13.91 17.48
CA THR A 74 -4.17 -14.08 18.94
C THR A 74 -3.45 -13.00 19.75
N ASP A 75 -2.53 -12.25 19.14
CA ASP A 75 -1.80 -11.20 19.84
C ASP A 75 -2.60 -9.91 19.96
N ASN A 76 -2.20 -9.08 20.93
CA ASN A 76 -2.87 -7.82 21.25
C ASN A 76 -2.41 -6.65 20.37
N GLY A 77 -1.55 -6.89 19.37
CA GLY A 77 -0.94 -5.88 18.49
C GLY A 77 0.09 -4.95 19.16
N ILE A 78 -0.01 -4.69 20.47
CA ILE A 78 0.90 -3.86 21.26
C ILE A 78 1.27 -4.61 22.54
N ASP A 79 2.57 -4.82 22.77
CA ASP A 79 3.10 -5.35 24.03
C ASP A 79 3.49 -4.18 24.94
N LEU A 80 2.72 -3.97 26.02
CA LEU A 80 2.99 -2.98 27.05
C LEU A 80 3.82 -3.62 28.15
N LYS A 81 5.10 -3.90 27.84
CA LYS A 81 6.06 -4.32 28.86
C LYS A 81 6.71 -3.14 29.56
#